data_AF-A0A7J9DHT6-F1
#
_entry.id   AF-A0A7J9DHT6-F1
#
_cell.length_a   1.000
_cell.length_b   1.000
_cell.length_c   1.000
_cell.angle_alpha   90.00
_cell.angle_beta   90.00
_cell.angle_gamma   90.00
#
_symmetry.space_group_name_H-M   'P 1'
#
loop_
_entity.id
_entity.type
_entity.pdbx_description
1 polymer ?
#
loop_
_entity_poly.entity_id
_entity_poly.type
_entity_poly.pdbx_seq_one_letter_code
_entity_poly.pdbx_strand_id
1 'polypeptide(L)'
;MKEIWDQWDDEIKQLLYCHYGDLPYLLFIKVDEHLFRALAQYWNLAYSCFTFEKVDLIPTIEEYTTLLRCLKIQADKAYSRVVNVPAFLKKLTSITRMSE
;
A
#
# COMPACT_ATOMS: atom_id res chain seq x y z
N MET A 1 -9.30 -11.25 -10.74
CA MET A 1 -8.40 -10.06 -10.74
C MET A 1 -7.20 -10.23 -11.65
N LYS A 2 -6.44 -11.33 -11.58
CA LYS A 2 -5.33 -11.58 -12.51
C LYS A 2 -5.76 -11.51 -14.00
N GLU A 3 -6.89 -12.09 -14.36
CA GLU A 3 -7.44 -12.02 -15.72
C GLU A 3 -7.73 -10.59 -16.19
N ILE A 4 -8.19 -9.72 -15.29
CA ILE A 4 -8.45 -8.30 -15.61
C ILE A 4 -7.11 -7.56 -15.78
N TRP A 5 -6.13 -7.85 -14.92
CA TRP A 5 -4.78 -7.31 -15.04
C TRP A 5 -4.12 -7.71 -16.37
N ASP A 6 -4.28 -8.97 -16.78
CA ASP A 6 -3.68 -9.50 -18.01
C ASP A 6 -4.28 -8.84 -19.26
N GLN A 7 -5.51 -8.31 -19.18
CA GLN A 7 -6.18 -7.56 -20.26
C GLN A 7 -5.74 -6.09 -20.37
N TRP A 8 -5.08 -5.52 -19.36
CA TRP A 8 -4.63 -4.14 -19.40
C TRP A 8 -3.39 -3.98 -20.27
N ASP A 9 -3.32 -2.86 -21.00
CA ASP A 9 -2.12 -2.50 -21.74
C ASP A 9 -0.95 -2.17 -20.80
N ASP A 10 0.26 -2.19 -21.35
CA ASP A 10 1.47 -1.93 -20.58
C ASP A 10 1.58 -0.48 -20.11
N GLU A 11 0.97 0.49 -20.80
CA GLU A 11 0.98 1.90 -20.38
C GLU A 11 0.15 2.10 -19.11
N ILE A 12 -1.03 1.49 -19.02
CA ILE A 12 -1.89 1.51 -17.82
C ILE A 12 -1.19 0.82 -16.66
N LYS A 13 -0.54 -0.33 -16.90
CA LYS A 13 0.24 -1.03 -15.88
C LYS A 13 1.39 -0.16 -15.36
N GLN A 14 2.14 0.49 -16.26
CA GLN A 14 3.21 1.41 -15.90
C GLN A 14 2.69 2.63 -15.12
N LEU A 15 1.55 3.19 -15.52
CA LEU A 15 0.92 4.30 -14.81
C LEU A 15 0.59 3.90 -13.36
N LEU A 16 0.04 2.71 -13.15
CA LEU A 16 -0.22 2.17 -11.82
C LEU A 16 1.04 2.01 -10.98
N TYR A 17 2.12 1.45 -11.54
CA TYR A 17 3.40 1.37 -10.85
C TYR A 17 3.97 2.75 -10.51
N CYS A 18 3.86 3.74 -11.41
CA CYS A 18 4.31 5.11 -11.16
C CYS A 18 3.52 5.80 -10.04
N HIS A 19 2.21 5.58 -9.95
CA HIS A 19 1.35 6.26 -8.97
C HIS A 19 1.29 5.55 -7.61
N TYR A 20 1.37 4.22 -7.62
CA TYR A 20 1.08 3.37 -6.46
C TYR A 20 2.26 2.48 -6.04
N GLY A 21 3.37 2.52 -6.77
CA GLY A 21 4.56 1.72 -6.49
C GLY A 21 4.27 0.23 -6.57
N ASP A 22 4.63 -0.52 -5.54
CA ASP A 22 4.48 -1.98 -5.51
C ASP A 22 3.04 -2.48 -5.22
N LEU A 23 2.07 -1.58 -5.01
CA LEU A 23 0.68 -1.96 -4.72
C LEU A 23 0.00 -2.87 -5.76
N PRO A 24 0.30 -2.78 -7.08
CA PRO A 24 -0.28 -3.71 -8.05
C PRO A 24 0.07 -5.18 -7.76
N TYR A 25 1.12 -5.48 -7.00
CA TYR A 25 1.41 -6.86 -6.59
C TYR A 25 0.30 -7.49 -5.72
N LEU A 26 -0.51 -6.67 -5.04
CA LEU A 26 -1.68 -7.13 -4.28
C LEU A 26 -2.68 -7.88 -5.16
N LEU A 27 -2.78 -7.53 -6.46
CA LEU A 27 -3.72 -8.14 -7.41
C LEU A 27 -3.41 -9.61 -7.71
N PHE A 28 -2.18 -10.04 -7.44
CA PHE A 28 -1.72 -11.41 -7.67
C PHE A 28 -1.68 -12.24 -6.40
N ILE A 29 -2.02 -11.66 -5.24
CA ILE A 29 -2.05 -12.39 -3.99
C ILE A 29 -3.16 -13.43 -4.06
N LYS A 30 -2.80 -14.68 -3.80
CA LYS A 30 -3.78 -15.73 -3.58
C LYS A 30 -4.35 -15.55 -2.18
N VAL A 31 -5.51 -14.91 -2.12
CA VAL A 31 -6.25 -14.66 -0.89
C VAL A 31 -6.69 -15.99 -0.27
N ASP A 32 -6.31 -16.22 0.99
CA ASP A 32 -6.91 -17.27 1.80
C ASP A 32 -8.23 -16.73 2.38
N GLU A 33 -9.34 -17.26 1.87
CA GLU A 33 -10.68 -16.81 2.25
C GLU A 33 -10.96 -17.00 3.74
N HIS A 34 -10.47 -18.10 4.34
CA HIS A 34 -10.70 -18.39 5.74
C HIS A 34 -9.92 -17.44 6.64
N LEU A 35 -8.67 -17.14 6.28
CA LEU A 35 -7.85 -16.14 6.98
C LEU A 35 -8.52 -14.77 6.95
N PHE A 36 -8.96 -14.30 5.77
CA PHE A 36 -9.60 -12.99 5.65
C PHE A 36 -10.93 -12.93 6.39
N ARG A 37 -11.73 -14.00 6.32
CA ARG A 37 -12.97 -14.09 7.08
C ARG A 37 -12.70 -14.01 8.58
N ALA A 38 -11.65 -14.66 9.08
CA ALA A 38 -11.27 -14.56 10.48
C ALA A 38 -10.81 -13.13 10.82
N LEU A 39 -9.90 -12.54 10.05
CA LEU A 39 -9.43 -11.17 10.26
C LEU A 39 -10.58 -10.14 10.27
N ALA A 40 -11.54 -10.28 9.36
CA ALA A 40 -12.69 -9.39 9.27
C ALA A 40 -13.58 -9.44 10.52
N GLN A 41 -13.62 -10.55 11.26
CA GLN A 41 -14.38 -10.64 12.52
C GLN A 41 -13.78 -9.79 13.63
N TYR A 42 -12.47 -9.57 13.59
CA TYR A 42 -11.74 -8.77 14.57
C TYR A 42 -11.50 -7.33 14.10
N TRP A 43 -11.89 -6.97 12.87
CA TRP A 43 -11.71 -5.62 12.35
C TRP A 43 -12.64 -4.63 13.06
N ASN A 44 -12.05 -3.67 13.74
CA ASN A 44 -12.77 -2.61 14.42
C ASN A 44 -12.76 -1.33 13.58
N LEU A 45 -13.90 -1.03 12.96
CA LEU A 45 -14.01 0.10 12.05
C LEU A 45 -13.78 1.46 12.74
N ALA A 46 -14.15 1.59 14.02
CA ALA A 46 -14.01 2.86 14.75
C ALA A 46 -12.54 3.24 14.97
N TYR A 47 -11.66 2.25 15.11
CA TYR A 47 -10.24 2.45 15.38
C TYR A 47 -9.33 2.10 14.19
N SER A 48 -9.89 1.52 13.13
CA SER A 48 -9.15 1.07 11.95
C SER A 48 -8.00 0.11 12.30
N CYS A 49 -8.24 -0.83 13.23
CA CYS A 49 -7.30 -1.85 13.69
C CYS A 49 -8.02 -3.18 13.94
N PHE A 50 -7.26 -4.25 14.23
CA PHE A 50 -7.83 -5.51 14.70
C PHE A 50 -7.89 -5.52 16.23
N THR A 51 -9.08 -5.69 16.81
CA THR A 51 -9.24 -5.76 18.27
C THR A 51 -9.46 -7.21 18.70
N PHE A 52 -8.56 -7.73 19.52
CA PHE A 52 -8.66 -9.03 20.17
C PHE A 52 -8.90 -8.82 21.67
N GLU A 53 -10.15 -8.91 22.09
CA GLU A 53 -10.60 -8.63 23.46
C GLU A 53 -10.17 -7.24 23.96
N LYS A 54 -9.02 -7.14 24.61
CA LYS A 54 -8.45 -5.90 25.18
C LYS A 54 -7.16 -5.44 24.47
N VAL A 55 -6.78 -6.10 23.39
CA VAL A 55 -5.55 -5.83 22.66
C VAL A 55 -5.89 -5.34 21.26
N ASP A 56 -5.44 -4.14 20.93
CA ASP A 56 -5.50 -3.62 19.57
C ASP A 56 -4.21 -3.95 18.83
N LEU A 57 -4.36 -4.54 17.65
CA LEU A 57 -3.28 -4.93 16.75
C LEU A 57 -3.39 -4.13 15.47
N ILE A 58 -2.31 -3.40 15.16
CA ILE A 58 -2.09 -2.76 13.87
C ILE A 58 -0.86 -3.44 13.27
N PRO A 59 -1.05 -4.39 12.33
CA PRO A 59 0.08 -5.06 11.72
C PRO A 59 0.95 -4.04 10.98
N THR A 60 2.25 -4.21 11.12
CA THR A 60 3.26 -3.53 10.32
C THR A 60 3.19 -3.99 8.87
N ILE A 61 3.86 -3.26 7.96
CA ILE A 61 3.93 -3.66 6.54
C ILE A 61 4.55 -5.05 6.40
N GLU A 62 5.58 -5.38 7.18
CA GLU A 62 6.26 -6.69 7.16
C GLU A 62 5.36 -7.84 7.63
N GLU A 63 4.54 -7.59 8.65
CA GLU A 63 3.56 -8.56 9.12
C GLU A 63 2.47 -8.78 8.07
N TYR A 64 1.99 -7.70 7.41
CA TYR A 64 1.05 -7.82 6.29
C TYR A 64 1.64 -8.59 5.10
N THR A 65 2.88 -8.31 4.69
CA THR A 65 3.49 -9.05 3.57
C THR A 65 3.67 -10.52 3.91
N THR A 66 3.97 -10.84 5.17
CA THR A 66 4.05 -12.23 5.66
C THR A 66 2.68 -12.91 5.66
N LEU A 67 1.67 -12.28 6.27
CA LEU A 67 0.29 -12.79 6.34
C LEU A 67 -0.30 -13.04 4.95
N LEU A 68 -0.08 -12.10 4.03
CA LEU A 68 -0.59 -12.16 2.67
C LEU A 68 0.32 -12.94 1.71
N ARG A 69 1.45 -13.46 2.18
CA ARG A 69 2.47 -14.14 1.37
C ARG A 69 2.92 -13.30 0.15
N CYS A 70 3.03 -11.99 0.34
CA CYS A 70 3.41 -11.01 -0.68
C CYS A 70 4.81 -10.45 -0.44
N LEU A 71 5.83 -11.27 -0.66
CA LEU A 71 7.24 -10.93 -0.44
C LEU A 71 7.79 -9.85 -1.41
N LYS A 72 7.01 -9.47 -2.43
CA LYS A 72 7.44 -8.53 -3.47
C LYS A 72 7.20 -7.07 -3.09
N ILE A 73 6.39 -6.80 -2.07
CA ILE A 73 6.10 -5.43 -1.63
C ILE A 73 7.23 -5.00 -0.70
N GLN A 74 8.04 -4.05 -1.16
CA GLN A 74 9.00 -3.39 -0.28
C GLN A 74 8.32 -2.20 0.42
N ALA A 75 8.49 -2.06 1.74
CA ALA A 75 7.77 -1.06 2.53
C ALA A 75 8.07 0.39 2.09
N ASP A 76 9.26 0.64 1.54
CA ASP A 76 9.69 1.92 0.97
C ASP A 76 9.10 2.21 -0.41
N LYS A 77 8.58 1.19 -1.10
CA LYS A 77 7.96 1.27 -2.43
C LYS A 77 6.44 1.13 -2.41
N ALA A 78 5.88 0.55 -1.35
CA ALA A 78 4.45 0.55 -1.10
C ALA A 78 4.00 1.99 -0.83
N TYR A 79 3.05 2.50 -1.60
CA TYR A 79 2.59 3.89 -1.47
C TYR A 79 3.67 4.95 -1.69
N SER A 80 4.75 4.63 -2.44
CA SER A 80 5.62 5.65 -2.99
C SER A 80 4.84 6.42 -4.06
N ARG A 81 3.96 7.32 -3.62
CA ARG A 81 3.50 8.36 -4.51
C ARG A 81 4.79 9.03 -4.94
N VAL A 82 5.07 9.07 -6.23
CA VAL A 82 5.92 10.13 -6.76
C VAL A 82 5.13 11.40 -6.45
N VAL A 83 5.23 11.90 -5.21
CA VAL A 83 5.00 13.31 -4.88
C VAL A 83 5.70 14.00 -6.02
N ASN A 84 5.03 14.88 -6.77
CA ASN A 84 5.66 15.66 -7.82
C ASN A 84 6.96 16.26 -7.26
N VAL A 85 8.06 15.51 -7.35
CA VAL A 85 9.32 15.80 -6.67
C VAL A 85 9.77 17.15 -7.18
N PRO A 86 9.59 17.51 -8.48
CA PRO A 86 9.86 18.85 -8.94
C PRO A 86 9.01 19.94 -8.26
N ALA A 87 7.70 19.72 -8.03
CA ALA A 87 6.83 20.74 -7.43
C ALA A 87 7.08 20.87 -5.91
N PHE A 88 7.31 19.76 -5.23
CA PHE A 88 7.67 19.74 -3.82
C PHE A 88 9.05 20.37 -3.61
N LEU A 89 10.06 20.00 -4.41
CA LEU A 89 11.39 20.61 -4.36
C LEU A 89 11.33 22.11 -4.69
N LYS A 90 10.55 22.55 -5.68
CA LYS A 90 10.32 23.98 -5.97
C LYS A 90 9.70 24.72 -4.80
N LYS A 91 8.74 24.11 -4.10
CA LYS A 91 8.13 24.70 -2.90
C LYS A 91 9.12 24.75 -1.74
N LEU A 92 9.88 23.67 -1.53
CA LEU A 92 10.92 23.60 -0.49
C LEU A 92 11.98 24.68 -0.70
N THR A 93 12.52 24.81 -1.91
CA THR A 93 13.51 25.85 -2.23
C THR A 93 12.92 27.26 -2.09
N SER A 94 11.63 27.47 -2.39
CA SER A 94 10.99 28.77 -2.15
C SER A 94 10.92 29.14 -0.66
N ILE A 95 10.69 28.16 0.22
CA ILE A 95 10.64 28.37 1.68
C ILE A 95 12.04 28.63 2.23
N THR A 96 13.03 27.84 1.83
CA THR A 96 14.42 28.02 2.27
C THR A 96 15.00 29.36 1.80
N ARG A 97 14.58 29.86 0.63
CA ARG A 97 15.03 31.16 0.08
C ARG A 97 14.36 32.38 0.73
N MET A 98 13.29 32.21 1.50
CA MET A 98 12.62 33.30 2.25
C MET A 98 13.18 33.49 3.67
N SER A 99 14.25 32.77 4.02
CA SER A 99 14.85 32.76 5.36
C SER A 99 16.06 33.71 5.52
N GLU A 100 16.35 34.55 4.51
CA GLU A 100 17.37 35.61 4.53
C GLU A 100 16.73 37.01 4.60
#